data_AF-A0A521TNT0-F1
#
_entry.id   AF-A0A521TNT0-F1
#
_cell.length_a   1.000
_cell.length_b   1.000
_cell.length_c   1.000
_cell.angle_alpha   90.00
_cell.angle_beta   90.00
_cell.angle_gamma   90.00
#
_symmetry.space_group_name_H-M   'P 1'
#
loop_
_entity.id
_entity.type
_entity.pdbx_description
1 polymer ?
#
loop_
_entity_poly.entity_id
_entity_poly.type
_entity_poly.pdbx_seq_one_letter_code
_entity_poly.pdbx_strand_id
1 'polypeptide(L)'
;MGWRLVIPSISLLLLALACAGPSPTPTTGATALEQRLARGPLTRAIVTGSPQAAPVAPGATETPVPTEASRAFQRRGTTPTPIRAREPASAFVSVVENNSRISLLIGNTVELVDLIGVTPVERVHMSRAVDCFLGDANRVVQDFLPTGARVEIEIDPVTPRDRDGRLRVGVWPREDLLLNVELVLQGLGRADINQRGTRYYTAQRDAEQEARLNYRGVWSDLMCLDKSVWIGRR
;
A
#
# COMPACT_ATOMS: atom_id res chain seq x y z
N MET A 1 -51.66 -3.37 56.27
CA MET A 1 -51.49 -1.93 56.58
C MET A 1 -50.01 -1.58 56.48
N GLY A 2 -49.66 -0.57 55.70
CA GLY A 2 -48.30 0.00 55.69
C GLY A 2 -47.63 0.05 54.32
N TRP A 3 -48.22 0.75 53.35
CA TRP A 3 -47.48 1.29 52.22
C TRP A 3 -46.53 2.39 52.72
N ARG A 4 -45.24 2.31 52.39
CA ARG A 4 -44.35 3.48 52.43
C ARG A 4 -43.92 3.80 51.00
N LEU A 5 -44.45 4.92 50.51
CA LEU A 5 -43.98 5.62 49.33
C LEU A 5 -42.49 5.95 49.51
N VAL A 6 -41.67 5.61 48.52
CA VAL A 6 -40.36 6.22 48.33
C VAL A 6 -40.42 7.03 47.04
N ILE A 7 -40.23 8.33 47.20
CA ILE A 7 -40.27 9.37 46.18
C ILE A 7 -39.07 9.18 45.23
N PRO A 8 -39.25 9.21 43.90
CA PRO A 8 -38.13 9.13 42.97
C PRO A 8 -37.38 10.47 42.93
N SER A 9 -36.09 10.45 43.24
CA SER A 9 -35.18 11.57 42.99
C SER A 9 -35.00 11.74 41.49
N ILE A 10 -35.64 12.77 40.95
CA ILE A 10 -35.41 13.29 39.60
C ILE A 10 -34.07 14.04 39.65
N SER A 11 -32.99 13.38 39.21
CA SER A 11 -31.73 14.05 38.92
C SER A 11 -31.82 14.73 37.56
N LEU A 12 -31.82 16.06 37.63
CA LEU A 12 -31.80 17.00 36.55
C LEU A 12 -30.39 17.10 35.93
N LEU A 13 -30.35 17.24 34.61
CA LEU A 13 -29.33 17.93 33.79
C LEU A 13 -27.90 17.37 33.72
N LEU A 14 -27.50 16.98 32.51
CA LEU A 14 -26.45 17.69 31.74
C LEU A 14 -26.51 17.21 30.27
N LEU A 15 -27.19 17.99 29.42
CA LEU A 15 -27.01 17.90 27.96
C LEU A 15 -25.60 18.39 27.64
N ALA A 16 -24.69 17.47 27.33
CA ALA A 16 -23.47 17.81 26.60
C ALA A 16 -23.85 17.99 25.12
N LEU A 17 -24.04 19.24 24.68
CA LEU A 17 -23.95 19.58 23.27
C LEU A 17 -22.49 19.34 22.84
N ALA A 18 -22.21 18.15 22.34
CA ALA A 18 -21.00 17.93 21.55
C ALA A 18 -21.17 18.69 20.24
N CYS A 19 -20.32 19.69 20.03
CA CYS A 19 -20.13 20.31 18.72
C CYS A 19 -19.69 19.23 17.73
N ALA A 20 -20.63 18.69 16.95
CA ALA A 20 -20.31 17.99 15.72
C ALA A 20 -19.76 19.04 14.75
N GLY A 21 -18.43 19.18 14.71
CA GLY A 21 -17.76 19.91 13.64
C GLY A 21 -18.15 19.31 12.28
N PRO A 22 -18.13 20.10 11.19
CA PRO A 22 -18.46 19.60 9.87
C PRO A 22 -17.56 18.41 9.54
N SER A 23 -18.17 17.24 9.34
CA SER A 23 -17.49 16.07 8.80
C SER A 23 -16.79 16.49 7.51
N PRO A 24 -15.51 16.14 7.30
CA PRO A 24 -14.88 16.40 6.02
C PRO A 24 -15.72 15.69 4.95
N THR A 25 -16.21 16.46 3.99
CA THR A 25 -16.82 15.91 2.79
C THR A 25 -15.82 14.94 2.15
N PRO A 26 -16.28 13.78 1.65
CA PRO A 26 -15.40 12.92 0.88
C PRO A 26 -14.99 13.69 -0.37
N THR A 27 -13.76 14.19 -0.37
CA THR A 27 -13.11 14.69 -1.58
C THR A 27 -13.07 13.52 -2.55
N THR A 28 -13.88 13.60 -3.59
CA THR A 28 -13.78 12.75 -4.77
C THR A 28 -12.43 13.03 -5.43
N GLY A 29 -11.39 12.35 -4.98
CA GLY A 29 -10.03 12.58 -5.46
C GLY A 29 -9.02 11.71 -4.69
N ALA A 30 -8.50 10.69 -5.37
CA ALA A 30 -7.52 9.71 -4.91
C ALA A 30 -8.02 8.78 -3.78
N THR A 31 -8.02 7.47 -4.05
CA THR A 31 -8.26 6.42 -3.03
C THR A 31 -7.20 6.53 -1.93
N ALA A 32 -7.45 5.97 -0.73
CA ALA A 32 -6.44 5.99 0.33
C ALA A 32 -5.12 5.30 -0.11
N LEU A 33 -5.19 4.31 -1.01
CA LEU A 33 -4.00 3.74 -1.66
C LEU A 33 -3.27 4.77 -2.53
N GLU A 34 -3.99 5.49 -3.39
CA GLU A 34 -3.42 6.58 -4.21
C GLU A 34 -2.79 7.66 -3.33
N GLN A 35 -3.42 8.01 -2.21
CA GLN A 35 -2.88 8.98 -1.25
C GLN A 35 -1.64 8.45 -0.51
N ARG A 36 -1.61 7.16 -0.17
CA ARG A 36 -0.42 6.51 0.43
C ARG A 36 0.74 6.52 -0.56
N LEU A 37 0.49 6.20 -1.82
CA LEU A 37 1.49 6.23 -2.88
C LEU A 37 1.95 7.65 -3.22
N ALA A 38 1.03 8.62 -3.19
CA ALA A 38 1.33 10.03 -3.49
C ALA A 38 2.12 10.74 -2.39
N ARG A 39 2.11 10.26 -1.14
CA ARG A 39 2.87 10.88 -0.04
C ARG A 39 4.39 10.78 -0.22
N GLY A 40 4.87 9.88 -1.08
CA GLY A 40 6.30 9.71 -1.35
C GLY A 40 7.12 9.39 -0.09
N PRO A 41 8.45 9.22 -0.22
CA PRO A 41 9.28 8.99 0.95
C PRO A 41 9.24 10.23 1.87
N LEU A 42 8.95 10.00 3.16
CA LEU A 42 9.19 11.01 4.19
C LEU A 42 10.69 11.29 4.23
N THR A 43 11.15 12.29 3.50
CA THR A 43 12.50 12.82 3.67
C THR A 43 12.57 13.34 5.10
N ARG A 44 13.24 12.58 5.99
CA ARG A 44 13.60 13.08 7.30
C ARG A 44 14.48 14.31 7.05
N ALA A 45 13.93 15.50 7.26
CA ALA A 45 14.68 16.73 7.18
C ALA A 45 15.85 16.61 8.15
N ILE A 46 17.05 16.44 7.59
CA ILE A 46 18.28 16.54 8.35
C ILE A 46 18.40 18.02 8.70
N VAL A 47 18.10 18.34 9.96
CA VAL A 47 18.41 19.64 10.54
C VAL A 47 19.92 19.69 10.73
N THR A 48 20.64 20.14 9.70
CA THR A 48 22.01 20.65 9.85
C THR A 48 21.93 22.14 10.12
N GLY A 49 22.51 22.54 11.24
CA GLY A 49 22.53 23.91 11.73
C GLY A 49 23.11 24.92 10.74
N SER A 50 22.56 26.13 10.84
CA SER A 50 22.99 27.37 10.17
C SER A 50 24.41 27.78 10.60
N PRO A 51 25.11 28.55 9.74
CA PRO A 51 25.48 29.87 10.21
C PRO A 51 24.99 30.98 9.27
N GLN A 52 24.64 32.08 9.95
CA GLN A 52 24.00 33.29 9.49
C GLN A 52 24.91 34.17 8.62
N ALA A 53 24.33 34.78 7.58
CA ALA A 53 24.84 35.98 6.94
C ALA A 53 23.69 36.95 6.62
N ALA A 54 24.02 38.24 6.70
CA ALA A 54 23.22 39.46 6.88
C ALA A 54 22.17 39.81 5.78
N PRO A 55 21.28 40.81 6.02
CA PRO A 55 20.10 41.05 5.19
C PRO A 55 20.40 42.01 4.02
N VAL A 56 19.81 41.73 2.86
CA VAL A 56 19.74 42.67 1.72
C VAL A 56 18.26 42.94 1.42
N ALA A 57 17.93 44.22 1.30
CA ALA A 57 16.60 44.79 1.11
C ALA A 57 15.97 44.44 -0.27
N PRO A 58 14.64 44.61 -0.44
CA PRO A 58 13.88 43.96 -1.51
C PRO A 58 13.90 44.76 -2.83
N GLY A 59 14.33 44.11 -3.91
CA GLY A 59 14.07 44.53 -5.29
C GLY A 59 12.85 43.78 -5.82
N ALA A 60 11.87 44.52 -6.36
CA ALA A 60 10.59 44.04 -6.83
C ALA A 60 10.71 42.84 -7.80
N THR A 61 10.02 41.75 -7.47
CA THR A 61 9.81 40.60 -8.34
C THR A 61 8.66 40.92 -9.29
N GLU A 62 8.97 41.24 -10.55
CA GLU A 62 7.98 41.07 -11.60
C GLU A 62 7.78 39.57 -11.83
N THR A 63 6.56 39.10 -11.58
CA THR A 63 6.17 37.71 -11.79
C THR A 63 6.11 37.44 -13.30
N PRO A 64 6.88 36.48 -13.85
CA PRO A 64 6.75 36.16 -15.27
C PRO A 64 5.37 35.56 -15.54
N VAL A 65 4.63 36.16 -16.48
CA VAL A 65 3.34 35.67 -16.94
C VAL A 65 3.50 34.26 -17.53
N PRO A 66 2.73 33.25 -17.11
CA PRO A 66 2.85 31.91 -17.66
C PRO A 66 2.56 31.90 -19.15
N THR A 67 3.53 31.46 -19.95
CA THR A 67 3.43 31.28 -21.40
C THR A 67 2.30 30.31 -21.75
N GLU A 68 1.65 30.53 -22.89
CA GLU A 68 0.56 29.71 -23.42
C GLU A 68 0.91 28.20 -23.49
N ALA A 69 2.18 27.86 -23.70
CA ALA A 69 2.69 26.49 -23.65
C ALA A 69 2.58 25.84 -22.25
N SER A 70 2.76 26.60 -21.17
CA SER A 70 2.63 26.12 -19.78
C SER A 70 1.15 25.89 -19.43
N ARG A 71 0.25 26.74 -19.94
CA ARG A 71 -1.20 26.54 -19.82
C ARG A 71 -1.70 25.34 -20.64
N ALA A 72 -1.11 25.08 -21.81
CA ALA A 72 -1.44 23.91 -22.63
C ALA A 72 -0.98 22.58 -21.98
N PHE A 73 0.11 22.60 -21.20
CA PHE A 73 0.54 21.43 -20.41
C PHE A 73 -0.38 21.18 -19.22
N GLN A 74 -0.80 22.24 -18.51
CA GLN A 74 -1.75 22.14 -17.39
C GLN A 74 -3.16 21.70 -17.83
N ARG A 75 -3.57 22.02 -19.07
CA ARG A 75 -4.85 21.55 -19.65
C ARG A 75 -4.86 20.07 -20.01
N ARG A 76 -3.69 19.45 -20.19
CA ARG A 76 -3.57 17.98 -20.24
C ARG A 76 -3.47 17.43 -18.83
N GLY A 77 -4.53 17.65 -18.04
CA GLY A 77 -4.75 16.85 -16.85
C GLY A 77 -4.91 15.40 -17.30
N THR A 78 -3.85 14.62 -17.23
CA THR A 78 -3.98 13.17 -17.27
C THR A 78 -4.63 12.84 -15.94
N THR A 79 -5.94 12.65 -15.91
CA THR A 79 -6.59 12.07 -14.74
C THR A 79 -5.82 10.80 -14.44
N PRO A 80 -5.20 10.67 -13.24
CA PRO A 80 -4.48 9.46 -12.91
C PRO A 80 -5.44 8.28 -13.10
N THR A 81 -5.03 7.31 -13.92
CA THR A 81 -5.82 6.10 -14.13
C THR A 81 -6.02 5.47 -12.76
N PRO A 82 -7.27 5.28 -12.31
CA PRO A 82 -7.53 4.72 -11.00
C PRO A 82 -6.87 3.34 -10.89
N ILE A 83 -6.12 3.10 -9.82
CA ILE A 83 -5.43 1.82 -9.60
C ILE A 83 -6.41 0.65 -9.44
N ARG A 84 -7.65 0.87 -8.99
CA ARG A 84 -8.71 -0.17 -8.90
C ARG A 84 -9.67 -0.05 -10.09
N ALA A 85 -10.04 -1.18 -10.71
CA ALA A 85 -11.12 -1.17 -11.69
C ALA A 85 -12.46 -0.80 -11.06
N ARG A 86 -13.38 -0.36 -11.92
CA ARG A 86 -14.73 0.04 -11.53
C ARG A 86 -15.60 -1.14 -11.09
N GLU A 87 -15.36 -2.33 -11.64
CA GLU A 87 -16.10 -3.57 -11.35
C GLU A 87 -15.13 -4.76 -11.26
N PRO A 88 -14.42 -4.93 -10.13
CA PRO A 88 -13.54 -6.07 -9.92
C PRO A 88 -14.33 -7.36 -9.68
N ALA A 89 -13.77 -8.50 -10.10
CA ALA A 89 -14.38 -9.80 -9.84
C ALA A 89 -14.19 -10.20 -8.37
N SER A 90 -15.16 -10.91 -7.79
CA SER A 90 -15.03 -11.47 -6.44
C SER A 90 -14.45 -12.89 -6.48
N ALA A 91 -13.60 -13.20 -5.50
CA ALA A 91 -13.04 -14.53 -5.28
C ALA A 91 -12.93 -14.85 -3.78
N PHE A 92 -12.69 -16.11 -3.45
CA PHE A 92 -12.38 -16.54 -2.08
C PHE A 92 -10.99 -17.16 -2.01
N VAL A 93 -10.26 -16.88 -0.94
CA VAL A 93 -8.94 -17.48 -0.70
C VAL A 93 -9.11 -18.96 -0.41
N SER A 94 -8.51 -19.82 -1.22
CA SER A 94 -8.43 -21.26 -0.92
C SER A 94 -7.16 -21.54 -0.11
N VAL A 95 -5.99 -21.27 -0.69
CA VAL A 95 -4.68 -21.54 -0.09
C VAL A 95 -3.70 -20.45 -0.50
N VAL A 96 -2.85 -19.99 0.42
CA VAL A 96 -1.65 -19.19 0.10
C VAL A 96 -0.49 -20.14 -0.13
N GLU A 97 0.05 -20.18 -1.35
CA GLU A 97 1.17 -21.07 -1.71
C GLU A 97 2.50 -20.45 -1.30
N ASN A 98 2.69 -19.17 -1.62
CA ASN A 98 3.83 -18.36 -1.20
C ASN A 98 3.49 -16.86 -1.26
N ASN A 99 4.49 -16.00 -1.05
CA ASN A 99 4.31 -14.56 -0.99
C ASN A 99 3.93 -13.89 -2.33
N SER A 100 3.81 -14.62 -3.45
CA SER A 100 3.30 -14.07 -4.71
C SER A 100 2.33 -14.99 -5.46
N ARG A 101 1.98 -16.14 -4.89
CA ARG A 101 1.14 -17.17 -5.53
C ARG A 101 0.09 -17.69 -4.58
N ILE A 102 -1.15 -17.69 -5.04
CA ILE A 102 -2.33 -17.96 -4.23
C ILE A 102 -3.29 -18.85 -5.05
N SER A 103 -3.92 -19.82 -4.41
CA SER A 103 -5.05 -20.56 -4.97
C SER A 103 -6.35 -19.86 -4.59
N LEU A 104 -7.13 -19.44 -5.57
CA LEU A 104 -8.40 -18.71 -5.37
C LEU A 104 -9.58 -19.52 -5.93
N LEU A 105 -10.68 -19.54 -5.20
CA LEU A 105 -11.98 -19.97 -5.73
C LEU A 105 -12.61 -18.80 -6.48
N ILE A 106 -12.63 -18.90 -7.81
CA ILE A 106 -13.21 -17.93 -8.73
C ILE A 106 -14.44 -18.57 -9.38
N GLY A 107 -15.63 -18.09 -9.02
CA GLY A 107 -16.88 -18.79 -9.36
C GLY A 107 -16.91 -20.18 -8.72
N ASN A 108 -16.90 -21.24 -9.55
CA ASN A 108 -16.93 -22.63 -9.12
C ASN A 108 -15.58 -23.36 -9.30
N THR A 109 -14.52 -22.64 -9.68
CA THR A 109 -13.23 -23.22 -10.03
C THR A 109 -12.14 -22.70 -9.11
N VAL A 110 -11.29 -23.61 -8.62
CA VAL A 110 -10.05 -23.22 -7.93
C VAL A 110 -8.98 -22.99 -8.98
N GLU A 111 -8.48 -21.75 -9.07
CA GLU A 111 -7.43 -21.32 -9.98
C GLU A 111 -6.18 -20.97 -9.19
N LEU A 112 -5.03 -21.43 -9.68
CA LEU A 112 -3.72 -21.00 -9.18
C LEU A 112 -3.36 -19.68 -9.84
N VAL A 113 -3.19 -18.63 -9.04
CA VAL A 113 -2.96 -17.26 -9.52
C VAL A 113 -1.61 -16.72 -9.08
N ASP A 114 -0.96 -15.95 -9.95
CA ASP A 114 0.26 -15.19 -9.64
C ASP A 114 -0.07 -13.70 -9.53
N LEU A 115 0.53 -13.04 -8.55
CA LEU A 115 0.40 -11.60 -8.36
C LEU A 115 1.11 -10.82 -9.47
N ILE A 116 0.37 -9.98 -10.18
CA ILE A 116 0.91 -9.08 -11.21
C ILE A 116 2.02 -8.19 -10.62
N GLY A 117 3.17 -8.17 -11.28
CA GLY A 117 4.26 -7.24 -11.03
C GLY A 117 5.07 -7.50 -9.75
N VAL A 118 4.86 -8.62 -9.06
CA VAL A 118 5.59 -8.96 -7.82
C VAL A 118 6.59 -10.08 -8.08
N THR A 119 7.87 -9.78 -7.92
CA THR A 119 8.91 -10.80 -7.80
C THR A 119 8.94 -11.31 -6.35
N PRO A 120 8.69 -12.61 -6.08
CA PRO A 120 8.69 -13.16 -4.73
C PRO A 120 10.10 -13.20 -4.14
N VAL A 121 10.18 -13.26 -2.81
CA VAL A 121 11.45 -13.20 -2.06
C VAL A 121 12.40 -14.32 -2.49
N GLU A 122 11.88 -15.52 -2.74
CA GLU A 122 12.65 -16.67 -3.25
C GLU A 122 13.41 -16.38 -4.56
N ARG A 123 12.92 -15.42 -5.38
CA ARG A 123 13.51 -15.01 -6.66
C ARG A 123 14.25 -13.68 -6.59
N VAL A 124 14.31 -13.05 -5.41
CA VAL A 124 15.09 -11.82 -5.22
C VAL A 124 16.58 -12.20 -5.15
N HIS A 125 17.33 -11.78 -6.17
CA HIS A 125 18.79 -11.99 -6.25
C HIS A 125 19.56 -11.10 -5.26
N MET A 126 19.38 -11.34 -3.96
CA MET A 126 20.11 -10.71 -2.87
C MET A 126 20.55 -11.83 -1.92
N SER A 127 21.86 -11.93 -1.65
CA SER A 127 22.51 -13.15 -1.14
C SER A 127 21.94 -13.71 0.15
N ARG A 128 21.25 -12.92 0.98
CA ARG A 128 20.63 -13.38 2.24
C ARG A 128 19.14 -13.07 2.37
N ALA A 129 18.52 -12.53 1.34
CA ALA A 129 17.12 -12.08 1.42
C ALA A 129 16.16 -13.26 1.69
N VAL A 130 16.42 -14.41 1.07
CA VAL A 130 15.59 -15.61 1.21
C VAL A 130 15.57 -16.12 2.65
N ASP A 131 16.75 -16.35 3.23
CA ASP A 131 16.88 -16.88 4.60
C ASP A 131 16.24 -15.98 5.65
N CYS A 132 16.31 -14.67 5.43
CA CYS A 132 15.88 -13.68 6.41
C CYS A 132 14.39 -13.33 6.32
N PHE A 133 13.82 -13.29 5.11
CA PHE A 133 12.50 -12.67 4.87
C PHE A 133 11.48 -13.59 4.21
N LEU A 134 11.83 -14.78 3.72
CA LEU A 134 10.85 -15.66 3.06
C LEU A 134 9.70 -16.05 4.00
N GLY A 135 10.03 -16.44 5.23
CA GLY A 135 9.02 -16.81 6.23
C GLY A 135 8.12 -15.64 6.64
N ASP A 136 8.70 -14.45 6.78
CA ASP A 136 7.95 -13.24 7.12
C ASP A 136 7.04 -12.81 5.95
N ALA A 137 7.52 -12.92 4.70
CA ALA A 137 6.74 -12.62 3.50
C ALA A 137 5.52 -13.54 3.35
N ASN A 138 5.71 -14.85 3.55
CA ASN A 138 4.61 -15.82 3.48
C ASN A 138 3.57 -15.57 4.59
N ARG A 139 4.02 -15.28 5.82
CA ARG A 139 3.12 -14.99 6.95
C ARG A 139 2.28 -13.74 6.69
N VAL A 140 2.90 -12.65 6.21
CA VAL A 140 2.17 -11.41 5.93
C VAL A 140 1.11 -11.62 4.85
N VAL A 141 1.39 -12.42 3.81
CA VAL A 141 0.36 -12.75 2.82
C VAL A 141 -0.78 -13.56 3.43
N GLN A 142 -0.48 -14.54 4.30
CA GLN A 142 -1.50 -15.31 5.02
C GLN A 142 -2.34 -14.44 5.95
N ASP A 143 -1.75 -13.45 6.60
CA ASP A 143 -2.45 -12.50 7.47
C ASP A 143 -3.39 -11.59 6.67
N PHE A 144 -2.97 -11.13 5.48
CA PHE A 144 -3.83 -10.37 4.56
C PHE A 144 -4.89 -11.23 3.88
N LEU A 145 -4.61 -12.52 3.68
CA LEU A 145 -5.43 -13.47 2.94
C LEU A 145 -5.71 -14.74 3.78
N PRO A 146 -6.48 -14.64 4.88
CA PRO A 146 -6.91 -15.83 5.61
C PRO A 146 -7.69 -16.77 4.67
N THR A 147 -7.50 -18.08 4.81
CA THR A 147 -8.30 -19.07 4.08
C THR A 147 -9.80 -18.82 4.29
N GLY A 148 -10.57 -18.82 3.21
CA GLY A 148 -11.99 -18.51 3.19
C GLY A 148 -12.32 -17.01 3.12
N ALA A 149 -11.33 -16.11 3.22
CA ALA A 149 -11.58 -14.68 3.09
C ALA A 149 -12.08 -14.34 1.67
N ARG A 150 -13.07 -13.44 1.61
CA ARG A 150 -13.51 -12.83 0.35
C ARG A 150 -12.51 -11.76 -0.05
N VAL A 151 -12.11 -11.77 -1.32
CA VAL A 151 -11.26 -10.75 -1.93
C VAL A 151 -11.86 -10.28 -3.24
N GLU A 152 -11.45 -9.10 -3.66
CA GLU A 152 -11.63 -8.65 -5.02
C GLU A 152 -10.36 -8.91 -5.83
N ILE A 153 -10.56 -9.29 -7.08
CA ILE A 153 -9.48 -9.56 -8.00
C ILE A 153 -9.67 -8.82 -9.31
N GLU A 154 -8.55 -8.55 -9.93
CA GLU A 154 -8.48 -7.98 -11.26
C GLU A 154 -7.50 -8.75 -12.12
N ILE A 155 -8.01 -9.36 -13.19
CA ILE A 155 -7.21 -10.08 -14.16
C ILE A 155 -6.44 -9.09 -15.02
N ASP A 156 -5.18 -9.42 -15.33
CA ASP A 156 -4.37 -8.62 -16.24
C ASP A 156 -5.04 -8.52 -17.63
N PRO A 157 -5.38 -7.31 -18.13
CA PRO A 157 -6.08 -7.17 -19.41
C PRO A 157 -5.18 -7.39 -20.64
N VAL A 158 -3.86 -7.33 -20.48
CA VAL A 158 -2.88 -7.46 -21.58
C VAL A 158 -2.31 -8.87 -21.64
N THR A 159 -1.98 -9.43 -20.48
CA THR A 159 -1.38 -10.77 -20.34
C THR A 159 -2.06 -11.56 -19.23
N PRO A 160 -3.30 -12.03 -19.44
CA PRO A 160 -4.12 -12.68 -18.40
C PRO A 160 -3.48 -13.93 -17.80
N ARG A 161 -2.70 -14.67 -18.59
CA ARG A 161 -2.00 -15.87 -18.14
C ARG A 161 -0.51 -15.76 -18.41
N ASP A 162 0.29 -16.38 -17.55
CA ASP A 162 1.72 -16.52 -17.77
C ASP A 162 2.05 -17.69 -18.72
N ARG A 163 3.35 -17.92 -18.94
CA ARG A 163 3.85 -19.00 -19.83
C ARG A 163 3.44 -20.41 -19.39
N ASP A 164 3.16 -20.59 -18.09
CA ASP A 164 2.80 -21.87 -17.51
C ASP A 164 1.26 -22.00 -17.40
N GLY A 165 0.52 -21.02 -17.94
CA GLY A 165 -0.94 -21.00 -17.94
C GLY A 165 -1.56 -20.52 -16.62
N ARG A 166 -0.80 -20.00 -15.65
CA ARG A 166 -1.36 -19.47 -14.39
C ARG A 166 -2.01 -18.12 -14.62
N LEU A 167 -3.14 -17.87 -13.96
CA LEU A 167 -3.86 -16.60 -14.06
C LEU A 167 -3.06 -15.49 -13.36
N ARG A 168 -2.99 -14.30 -13.95
CA ARG A 168 -2.32 -13.14 -13.38
C ARG A 168 -3.31 -12.14 -12.86
N VAL A 169 -3.21 -11.82 -11.57
CA VAL A 169 -4.19 -10.95 -10.90
C VAL A 169 -3.57 -9.86 -10.01
N GLY A 170 -4.27 -8.73 -9.93
CA GLY A 170 -4.20 -7.83 -8.79
C GLY A 170 -5.19 -8.30 -7.73
N VAL A 171 -4.79 -8.31 -6.46
CA VAL A 171 -5.62 -8.78 -5.35
C VAL A 171 -5.88 -7.65 -4.36
N TRP A 172 -7.14 -7.46 -4.03
CA TRP A 172 -7.65 -6.47 -3.10
C TRP A 172 -8.35 -7.17 -1.93
N PRO A 173 -7.66 -7.40 -0.80
CA PRO A 173 -8.28 -7.94 0.41
C PRO A 173 -9.33 -6.98 1.01
N ARG A 174 -9.21 -5.69 0.72
CA ARG A 174 -10.16 -4.63 1.08
C ARG A 174 -10.00 -3.44 0.12
N GLU A 175 -10.96 -2.51 0.14
CA GLU A 175 -11.11 -1.44 -0.86
C GLU A 175 -9.88 -0.56 -1.10
N ASP A 176 -9.04 -0.37 -0.08
CA ASP A 176 -7.90 0.54 -0.09
C ASP A 176 -6.53 -0.16 0.00
N LEU A 177 -6.50 -1.48 -0.20
CA LEU A 177 -5.29 -2.28 -0.10
C LEU A 177 -5.13 -3.15 -1.34
N LEU A 178 -4.26 -2.73 -2.24
CA LEU A 178 -3.75 -3.58 -3.32
C LEU A 178 -2.55 -4.37 -2.79
N LEU A 179 -2.74 -5.67 -2.55
CA LEU A 179 -1.72 -6.55 -1.98
C LEU A 179 -0.42 -6.53 -2.81
N ASN A 180 -0.54 -6.47 -4.14
CA ASN A 180 0.59 -6.45 -5.07
C ASN A 180 1.55 -5.28 -4.84
N VAL A 181 1.01 -4.12 -4.42
CA VAL A 181 1.80 -2.92 -4.11
C VAL A 181 2.26 -2.96 -2.66
N GLU A 182 1.39 -3.40 -1.75
CA GLU A 182 1.68 -3.51 -0.31
C GLU A 182 2.88 -4.43 -0.03
N LEU A 183 2.98 -5.57 -0.71
CA LEU A 183 4.12 -6.48 -0.52
C LEU A 183 5.45 -5.85 -0.93
N VAL A 184 5.45 -5.09 -2.02
CA VAL A 184 6.65 -4.38 -2.48
C VAL A 184 7.00 -3.24 -1.51
N LEU A 185 5.98 -2.53 -1.01
CA LEU A 185 6.13 -1.45 -0.03
C LEU A 185 6.74 -1.95 1.30
N GLN A 186 6.37 -3.15 1.73
CA GLN A 186 6.92 -3.77 2.94
C GLN A 186 8.29 -4.43 2.70
N GLY A 187 8.81 -4.41 1.46
CA GLY A 187 10.06 -5.09 1.11
C GLY A 187 9.94 -6.61 1.15
N LEU A 188 8.72 -7.16 1.03
CA LEU A 188 8.42 -8.60 1.02
C LEU A 188 8.28 -9.13 -0.42
N GLY A 189 8.92 -8.44 -1.35
CA GLY A 189 8.90 -8.67 -2.79
C GLY A 189 9.53 -7.48 -3.50
N ARG A 190 9.73 -7.60 -4.80
CA ARG A 190 10.27 -6.53 -5.65
C ARG A 190 9.37 -6.26 -6.84
N ALA A 191 9.38 -5.03 -7.33
CA ALA A 191 8.71 -4.70 -8.59
C ALA A 191 9.34 -5.52 -9.74
N ASP A 192 8.53 -6.28 -10.46
CA ASP A 192 9.00 -7.07 -11.60
C ASP A 192 9.25 -6.16 -12.81
N ILE A 193 10.53 -6.00 -13.13
CA ILE A 193 11.00 -5.17 -14.25
C ILE A 193 10.50 -5.65 -15.61
N ASN A 194 10.19 -6.94 -15.74
CA ASN A 194 9.68 -7.52 -16.99
C ASN A 194 8.19 -7.20 -17.19
N GLN A 195 7.52 -6.70 -16.15
CA GLN A 195 6.10 -6.34 -16.14
C GLN A 195 5.89 -4.81 -16.16
N ARG A 196 6.86 -4.06 -16.70
CA ARG A 196 6.82 -2.59 -16.86
C ARG A 196 5.58 -2.04 -17.57
N GLY A 197 4.99 -2.81 -18.47
CA GLY A 197 3.78 -2.43 -19.21
C GLY A 197 2.48 -2.62 -18.42
N THR A 198 2.53 -3.21 -17.23
CA THR A 198 1.33 -3.38 -16.40
C THR A 198 0.97 -2.06 -15.73
N ARG A 199 -0.32 -1.83 -15.51
CA ARG A 199 -0.80 -0.60 -14.89
C ARG A 199 -0.33 -0.39 -13.43
N TYR A 200 0.06 -1.46 -12.74
CA TYR A 200 0.55 -1.40 -11.35
C TYR A 200 2.03 -1.03 -11.26
N TYR A 201 2.77 -1.12 -12.36
CA TYR A 201 4.23 -1.04 -12.32
C TYR A 201 4.74 0.26 -11.70
N THR A 202 4.13 1.41 -12.04
CA THR A 202 4.54 2.72 -11.47
C THR A 202 4.38 2.72 -9.95
N ALA A 203 3.23 2.30 -9.44
CA ALA A 203 2.97 2.21 -8.01
C ALA A 203 3.92 1.23 -7.30
N GLN A 204 4.22 0.09 -7.93
CA GLN A 204 5.16 -0.90 -7.38
C GLN A 204 6.60 -0.38 -7.37
N ARG A 205 7.04 0.33 -8.41
CA ARG A 205 8.36 0.96 -8.47
C ARG A 205 8.50 1.99 -7.36
N ASP A 206 7.49 2.84 -7.15
CA ASP A 206 7.51 3.88 -6.12
C ASP A 206 7.51 3.26 -4.72
N ALA A 207 6.72 2.20 -4.51
CA ALA A 207 6.73 1.39 -3.30
C ALA A 207 8.11 0.72 -3.05
N GLU A 208 8.77 0.19 -4.09
CA GLU A 208 10.11 -0.42 -3.97
C GLU A 208 11.14 0.63 -3.56
N GLN A 209 11.04 1.85 -4.10
CA GLN A 209 11.90 2.96 -3.71
C GLN A 209 11.67 3.35 -2.24
N GLU A 210 10.43 3.43 -1.78
CA GLU A 210 10.12 3.70 -0.38
C GLU A 210 10.65 2.60 0.54
N ALA A 211 10.46 1.33 0.18
CA ALA A 211 10.96 0.19 0.93
C ALA A 211 12.49 0.23 1.08
N ARG A 212 13.20 0.59 0.00
CA ARG A 212 14.66 0.80 0.00
C ARG A 212 15.09 1.92 0.95
N LEU A 213 14.48 3.09 0.82
CA LEU A 213 14.83 4.27 1.63
C LEU A 213 14.56 4.07 3.13
N ASN A 214 13.64 3.16 3.46
CA ASN A 214 13.27 2.83 4.84
C ASN A 214 13.85 1.49 5.32
N TYR A 215 14.76 0.86 4.57
CA TYR A 215 15.42 -0.40 4.93
C TYR A 215 14.43 -1.51 5.33
N ARG A 216 13.34 -1.66 4.58
CA ARG A 216 12.29 -2.66 4.86
C ARG A 216 12.57 -3.99 4.19
N GLY A 217 12.23 -5.09 4.86
CA GLY A 217 12.28 -6.44 4.31
C GLY A 217 13.63 -6.74 3.65
N VAL A 218 13.60 -7.19 2.38
CA VAL A 218 14.80 -7.54 1.59
C VAL A 218 15.82 -6.41 1.44
N TRP A 219 15.48 -5.16 1.80
CA TRP A 219 16.38 -4.00 1.82
C TRP A 219 17.04 -3.73 3.19
N SER A 220 16.80 -4.60 4.17
CA SER A 220 17.32 -4.46 5.54
C SER A 220 18.58 -5.30 5.74
N ASP A 221 19.75 -4.73 5.46
CA ASP A 221 21.03 -5.43 5.61
C ASP A 221 21.35 -5.77 7.09
N LEU A 222 20.90 -4.94 8.03
CA LEU A 222 21.21 -5.08 9.46
C LEU A 222 20.33 -6.12 10.18
N MET A 223 19.05 -6.22 9.82
CA MET A 223 18.11 -7.13 10.51
C MET A 223 18.33 -8.60 10.17
N CYS A 224 19.03 -8.88 9.08
CA CYS A 224 19.39 -10.23 8.66
C CYS A 224 20.57 -10.81 9.47
N LEU A 225 21.40 -9.96 10.11
CA LEU A 225 22.57 -10.40 10.86
C LEU A 225 22.22 -10.96 12.25
N ASP A 226 21.16 -10.45 12.89
CA ASP A 226 20.77 -10.86 14.25
C ASP A 226 20.26 -12.32 14.31
N LYS A 227 19.57 -12.79 13.27
CA LYS A 227 19.08 -14.19 13.21
C LYS A 227 20.21 -15.23 13.11
N SER A 228 21.41 -14.84 12.66
CA SER A 228 22.57 -15.75 12.52
C SER A 228 23.40 -15.90 13.79
N VAL A 229 23.28 -14.98 14.75
CA VAL A 229 24.04 -15.00 16.02
C VAL A 229 23.53 -16.07 16.99
N TRP A 230 22.29 -16.55 16.83
CA TRP A 230 21.67 -17.54 17.70
C TRP A 230 21.98 -19.01 17.35
N ILE A 231 22.39 -19.32 16.11
CA ILE A 231 22.58 -20.71 15.65
C ILE A 231 23.97 -21.26 16.01
N GLY A 232 24.92 -20.40 16.44
CA GLY A 232 26.32 -20.77 16.70
C GLY A 232 26.74 -20.95 18.17
N ARG A 233 25.83 -20.97 19.14
CA ARG A 233 26.16 -21.29 20.55
C ARG A 233 25.29 -22.43 21.07
N ARG A 234 25.74 -23.66 20.84
CA ARG A 234 25.44 -24.83 21.67
C ARG A 234 26.70 -25.67 21.83
#